data_AF-A0A7D9JUF3-F1
#
_entry.id   AF-A0A7D9JUF3-F1
#
_cell.length_a   1.000
_cell.length_b   1.000
_cell.length_c   1.000
_cell.angle_alpha   90.00
_cell.angle_beta   90.00
_cell.angle_gamma   90.00
#
_symmetry.space_group_name_H-M   'P 1'
#
loop_
_entity.id
_entity.type
_entity.pdbx_description
1 polymer ?
#
loop_
_entity_poly.entity_id
_entity_poly.type
_entity_poly.pdbx_seq_one_letter_code
_entity_poly.pdbx_strand_id
1 'polypeptide(L)'
;MVNKFFDCLNTRSTTEHIRKRNEFLADYTSLDDSRFDWLQNVFIAYFEDWYKRVQERQGAFTSDDRGKMFISHQTYRGMKITVNSLIEVVRFLLPEGCEFVLSEKFCQDPLEEYFGHQRARGWLSDNPTLQSFGYNDHNCKETIIAHPW
;
A
#
# COMPACT_ATOMS: atom_id res chain seq x y z
N MET A 1 -13.73 2.23 7.11
CA MET A 1 -12.89 1.03 7.00
C MET A 1 -11.72 1.26 6.06
N VAL A 2 -11.95 1.44 4.76
CA VAL A 2 -10.86 1.52 3.77
C VAL A 2 -9.90 2.70 3.96
N ASN A 3 -10.39 3.90 4.33
CA ASN A 3 -9.50 5.05 4.59
C ASN A 3 -8.47 4.78 5.70
N LYS A 4 -8.92 4.21 6.83
CA LYS A 4 -8.05 3.86 7.96
C LYS A 4 -7.01 2.80 7.58
N PHE A 5 -7.39 1.85 6.72
CA PHE A 5 -6.46 0.86 6.18
C PHE A 5 -5.38 1.50 5.31
N PHE A 6 -5.74 2.44 4.43
CA PHE A 6 -4.75 3.19 3.66
C PHE A 6 -3.84 4.04 4.54
N ASP A 7 -4.40 4.70 5.56
CA ASP A 7 -3.60 5.47 6.53
C ASP A 7 -2.56 4.58 7.23
N CYS A 8 -2.95 3.38 7.69
CA CYS A 8 -2.03 2.39 8.29
C CYS A 8 -0.89 1.96 7.36
N LEU A 9 -1.14 1.95 6.04
CA LEU A 9 -0.17 1.51 5.04
C LEU A 9 0.60 2.66 4.39
N ASN A 10 0.21 3.91 4.63
CA ASN A 10 0.83 5.09 4.05
C ASN A 10 1.40 6.04 5.12
N THR A 11 2.02 5.48 6.14
CA THR A 11 2.72 6.27 7.15
C THR A 11 4.08 6.71 6.63
N ARG A 12 4.24 8.03 6.47
CA ARG A 12 5.43 8.67 5.85
C ARG A 12 6.30 9.47 6.80
N SER A 13 5.81 9.82 7.99
CA SER A 13 6.60 10.55 8.99
C SER A 13 6.15 10.25 10.42
N THR A 14 7.06 10.47 11.37
CA THR A 14 6.81 10.32 12.81
C THR A 14 5.96 11.44 13.42
N THR A 15 5.67 12.50 12.67
CA THR A 15 4.98 13.71 13.18
C THR A 15 3.67 14.02 12.47
N GLU A 16 3.41 13.37 11.33
CA GLU A 16 2.21 13.66 10.55
C GLU A 16 0.93 13.36 11.32
N HIS A 17 0.90 12.26 12.06
CA HIS A 17 -0.25 11.85 12.87
C HIS A 17 -0.64 12.93 13.89
N ILE A 18 0.33 13.67 14.43
CA ILE A 18 0.12 14.78 15.37
C ILE A 18 -0.56 15.94 14.65
N ARG A 19 0.00 16.37 13.50
CA ARG A 19 -0.53 17.51 12.73
C ARG A 19 -1.93 17.23 12.19
N LYS A 20 -2.16 16.02 11.68
CA LYS A 20 -3.46 15.59 11.13
C LYS A 20 -4.43 15.08 12.18
N ARG A 21 -3.98 14.90 13.44
CA ARG A 21 -4.76 14.30 14.54
C ARG A 21 -5.36 12.94 14.15
N ASN A 22 -4.55 12.09 13.52
CA ASN A 22 -4.96 10.77 13.04
C ASN A 22 -3.94 9.70 13.45
N GLU A 23 -4.30 8.92 14.47
CA GLU A 23 -3.46 7.84 15.03
C GLU A 23 -3.15 6.74 14.01
N PHE A 24 -3.98 6.55 12.98
CA PHE A 24 -3.71 5.55 11.95
C PHE A 24 -2.51 5.89 11.06
N LEU A 25 -2.07 7.16 11.05
CA LEU A 25 -0.87 7.65 10.36
C LEU A 25 0.38 7.67 11.26
N ALA A 26 0.31 7.12 12.47
CA ALA A 26 1.47 7.07 13.36
C ALA A 26 2.51 6.07 12.85
N ASP A 27 3.78 6.37 13.06
CA ASP A 27 4.86 5.40 12.84
C ASP A 27 4.68 4.17 13.75
N TYR A 28 5.13 3.01 13.28
CA TYR A 28 5.07 1.80 14.11
C TYR A 28 6.32 1.73 14.97
N THR A 29 6.13 1.80 16.29
CA THR A 29 7.22 1.80 17.30
C THR A 29 7.05 0.69 18.34
N SER A 30 5.94 -0.05 18.30
CA SER A 30 5.59 -1.07 19.29
C SER A 30 5.23 -2.40 18.62
N LEU A 31 5.64 -3.49 19.26
CA LEU A 31 5.26 -4.86 18.86
C LEU A 31 3.77 -5.16 19.13
N ASP A 32 3.19 -4.41 20.07
CA ASP A 32 1.79 -4.53 20.52
C ASP A 32 0.95 -3.34 20.04
N ASP A 33 1.27 -2.80 18.86
CA ASP A 33 0.50 -1.70 18.28
C ASP A 33 -0.97 -2.08 18.09
N SER A 34 -1.87 -1.30 18.70
CA SER A 34 -3.32 -1.53 18.63
C SER A 34 -3.88 -1.60 17.20
N ARG A 35 -3.18 -0.99 16.23
CA ARG A 35 -3.56 -1.04 14.81
C ARG A 35 -3.41 -2.42 14.22
N PHE A 36 -2.54 -3.28 14.77
CA PHE A 36 -2.43 -4.68 14.33
C PHE A 36 -3.72 -5.45 14.59
N ASP A 37 -4.27 -5.31 15.79
CA ASP A 37 -5.56 -5.89 16.14
C ASP A 37 -6.67 -5.32 15.24
N TRP A 38 -6.69 -4.00 15.05
CA TRP A 38 -7.68 -3.39 14.15
C TRP A 38 -7.56 -3.92 12.71
N LEU A 39 -6.34 -4.06 12.16
CA LEU A 39 -6.12 -4.58 10.81
C LEU A 39 -6.56 -6.03 10.67
N GLN A 40 -6.22 -6.90 11.62
CA GLN A 40 -6.56 -8.32 11.55
C GLN A 40 -8.03 -8.58 11.93
N ASN A 41 -8.45 -8.13 13.11
CA ASN A 41 -9.69 -8.55 13.74
C ASN A 41 -10.88 -7.65 13.40
N VAL A 42 -10.64 -6.44 12.87
CA VAL A 42 -11.71 -5.54 12.43
C VAL A 42 -11.74 -5.40 10.91
N PHE A 43 -10.60 -5.08 10.28
CA PHE A 43 -10.54 -4.84 8.84
C PHE A 43 -10.65 -6.11 8.00
N ILE A 44 -9.83 -7.14 8.25
CA ILE A 44 -9.96 -8.40 7.51
C ILE A 44 -11.29 -9.10 7.84
N ALA A 45 -11.70 -9.13 9.11
CA ALA A 45 -12.98 -9.70 9.52
C ALA A 45 -14.17 -9.08 8.79
N TYR A 46 -14.17 -7.75 8.58
CA TYR A 46 -15.21 -7.08 7.78
C TYR A 46 -15.32 -7.66 6.35
N PHE A 47 -14.19 -7.93 5.69
CA PHE A 47 -14.20 -8.51 4.35
C PHE A 47 -14.59 -9.99 4.35
N GLU A 48 -14.20 -10.75 5.37
CA GLU A 48 -14.62 -12.14 5.55
C GLU A 48 -16.14 -12.24 5.72
N ASP A 49 -16.72 -11.39 6.56
CA ASP A 49 -18.16 -11.31 6.78
C ASP A 49 -18.89 -10.87 5.52
N TRP A 50 -18.38 -9.88 4.80
CA TRP A 50 -18.97 -9.46 3.53
C TRP A 50 -18.92 -10.59 2.50
N TYR A 51 -17.77 -11.25 2.36
CA TYR A 51 -17.63 -12.40 1.45
C TYR A 51 -18.60 -13.52 1.80
N LYS A 52 -18.70 -13.89 3.09
CA LYS A 52 -19.64 -14.89 3.60
C LYS A 52 -21.08 -14.54 3.28
N ARG A 53 -21.50 -13.29 3.53
CA ARG A 53 -22.85 -12.79 3.20
C ARG A 53 -23.16 -12.87 1.71
N VAL A 54 -22.17 -12.63 0.84
CA VAL A 54 -22.33 -12.79 -0.62
C VAL A 54 -22.51 -14.26 -1.00
N GLN A 55 -21.81 -15.20 -0.34
CA GLN A 55 -21.99 -16.63 -0.60
C GLN A 55 -23.32 -17.16 -0.08
N GLU A 56 -23.74 -16.74 1.11
CA GLU A 56 -24.96 -17.19 1.78
C GLU A 56 -26.23 -16.47 1.27
N ARG A 57 -26.08 -15.47 0.40
CA ARG A 57 -27.20 -14.70 -0.13
C ARG A 57 -28.19 -15.61 -0.85
N GLN A 58 -29.42 -15.62 -0.35
CA GLN A 58 -30.56 -16.34 -0.92
C GLN A 58 -30.95 -15.73 -2.27
N GLY A 59 -31.23 -16.58 -3.25
CA GLY A 59 -31.58 -16.22 -4.62
C GLY A 59 -30.83 -17.07 -5.64
N ALA A 60 -31.37 -17.18 -6.86
CA ALA A 60 -30.76 -17.91 -7.97
C ALA A 60 -29.62 -17.08 -8.62
N PHE A 61 -28.61 -16.73 -7.83
CA PHE A 61 -27.45 -15.98 -8.31
C PHE A 61 -26.40 -16.93 -8.88
N THR A 62 -25.93 -16.63 -10.09
CA THR A 62 -24.81 -17.34 -10.70
C THR A 62 -23.49 -16.97 -10.01
N SER A 63 -22.42 -17.71 -10.32
CA SER A 63 -21.07 -17.37 -9.84
C SER A 63 -20.61 -15.98 -10.30
N ASP A 64 -20.97 -15.58 -11.52
CA ASP A 64 -20.64 -14.27 -12.08
C ASP A 64 -21.38 -13.14 -11.34
N ASP A 65 -22.67 -13.34 -11.06
CA ASP A 65 -23.46 -12.38 -10.26
C ASP A 65 -22.85 -12.18 -8.87
N ARG A 66 -22.44 -13.28 -8.21
CA ARG A 66 -21.77 -13.22 -6.89
C ARG A 66 -20.41 -12.55 -6.98
N GLY A 67 -19.66 -12.77 -8.07
CA GLY A 67 -18.40 -12.08 -8.34
C GLY A 67 -18.55 -10.57 -8.43
N LYS A 68 -19.66 -10.08 -9.02
CA LYS A 68 -19.98 -8.65 -9.11
C LYS A 68 -20.43 -8.02 -7.79
N MET A 69 -20.88 -8.83 -6.83
CA MET A 69 -21.35 -8.37 -5.50
C MET A 69 -20.23 -8.17 -4.49
N PHE A 70 -19.01 -8.58 -4.81
CA PHE A 70 -17.84 -8.46 -3.94
C PHE A 70 -16.70 -7.79 -4.70
N ILE A 71 -15.66 -7.34 -3.97
CA ILE A 71 -14.42 -6.95 -4.62
C ILE A 71 -13.80 -8.15 -5.35
N SER A 72 -12.88 -7.88 -6.28
CA SER A 72 -12.19 -8.98 -6.97
C SER A 72 -11.51 -9.89 -5.95
N HIS A 73 -11.60 -11.20 -6.19
CA HIS A 73 -11.00 -12.18 -5.30
C HIS A 73 -9.48 -12.01 -5.20
N GLN A 74 -8.84 -11.50 -6.25
CA GLN A 74 -7.42 -11.13 -6.25
C GLN A 74 -7.15 -9.97 -5.28
N THR A 75 -7.96 -8.90 -5.32
CA THR A 75 -7.84 -7.76 -4.40
C THR A 75 -8.03 -8.19 -2.95
N TYR A 76 -9.04 -9.03 -2.66
CA TYR A 76 -9.28 -9.54 -1.31
C TYR A 76 -8.10 -10.37 -0.78
N ARG A 77 -7.56 -11.29 -1.60
CA ARG A 77 -6.36 -12.06 -1.25
C ARG A 77 -5.16 -11.15 -1.04
N GLY A 78 -4.97 -10.17 -1.92
CA GLY A 78 -3.92 -9.15 -1.81
C GLY A 78 -3.98 -8.43 -0.47
N MET A 79 -5.15 -7.92 -0.08
CA MET A 79 -5.34 -7.25 1.21
C MET A 79 -4.96 -8.15 2.40
N LYS A 80 -5.38 -9.42 2.39
CA LYS A 80 -4.99 -10.39 3.44
C LYS A 80 -3.48 -10.58 3.51
N ILE A 81 -2.82 -10.73 2.38
CA ILE A 81 -1.36 -10.89 2.31
C ILE A 81 -0.69 -9.62 2.84
N THR A 82 -1.06 -8.45 2.32
CA THR A 82 -0.49 -7.16 2.74
C THR A 82 -0.62 -6.91 4.23
N VAL A 83 -1.79 -7.16 4.84
CA VAL A 83 -1.99 -6.98 6.29
C VAL A 83 -1.07 -7.90 7.09
N ASN A 84 -1.07 -9.20 6.78
CA ASN A 84 -0.25 -10.16 7.52
C ASN A 84 1.24 -9.86 7.33
N SER A 85 1.68 -9.58 6.10
CA SER A 85 3.07 -9.27 5.80
C SER A 85 3.55 -7.98 6.49
N LEU A 86 2.72 -6.92 6.53
CA LEU A 86 3.08 -5.69 7.25
C LEU A 86 3.35 -5.98 8.73
N ILE A 87 2.44 -6.69 9.38
CA ILE A 87 2.51 -6.96 10.82
C ILE A 87 3.77 -7.78 11.14
N GLU A 88 4.05 -8.81 10.35
CA GLU A 88 5.25 -9.63 10.53
C GLU A 88 6.53 -8.86 10.24
N VAL A 89 6.57 -8.02 9.20
CA VAL A 89 7.74 -7.18 8.90
C VAL A 89 8.01 -6.17 10.02
N VAL A 90 6.97 -5.51 10.54
CA VAL A 90 7.14 -4.56 11.64
C VAL A 90 7.63 -5.27 12.91
N ARG A 91 7.05 -6.43 13.23
CA ARG A 91 7.48 -7.25 14.36
C ARG A 91 8.90 -7.79 14.22
N PHE A 92 9.37 -7.97 12.99
CA PHE A 92 10.74 -8.37 12.69
C PHE A 92 11.72 -7.19 12.78
N LEU A 93 11.38 -6.01 12.25
CA LEU A 93 12.31 -4.88 12.17
C LEU A 93 12.56 -4.17 13.50
N LEU A 94 11.53 -4.04 14.35
CA LEU A 94 11.67 -3.32 15.63
C LEU A 94 12.72 -3.99 16.57
N PRO A 95 12.71 -5.32 16.76
CA PRO A 95 13.74 -5.99 17.56
C PRO A 95 15.15 -5.95 16.97
N GLU A 96 15.28 -5.81 15.65
CA GLU A 96 16.57 -5.72 14.94
C GLU A 96 17.26 -4.34 15.11
N GLY A 97 16.65 -3.43 15.87
CA GLY A 97 17.22 -2.13 16.21
C GLY A 97 16.64 -0.96 15.41
N CYS A 98 15.57 -1.17 14.63
CA CYS A 98 14.81 -0.06 14.06
C CYS A 98 13.99 0.63 15.16
N GLU A 99 14.19 1.93 15.35
CA GLU A 99 13.42 2.73 16.32
C GLU A 99 11.94 2.84 15.94
N PHE A 100 11.66 2.90 14.63
CA PHE A 100 10.32 2.97 14.07
C PHE A 100 10.29 2.37 12.66
N VAL A 101 9.08 2.08 12.16
CA VAL A 101 8.83 1.61 10.79
C VAL A 101 7.83 2.52 10.09
N LEU A 102 8.19 2.99 8.89
CA LEU A 102 7.35 3.79 8.00
C LEU A 102 6.82 2.91 6.86
N SER A 103 5.52 2.60 6.89
CA SER A 103 4.90 1.68 5.95
C SER A 103 4.84 2.21 4.51
N GLU A 104 4.93 3.53 4.31
CA GLU A 104 5.05 4.15 2.98
C GLU A 104 6.22 3.54 2.19
N LYS A 105 7.32 3.14 2.86
CA LYS A 105 8.49 2.58 2.17
C LYS A 105 8.27 1.17 1.60
N PHE A 106 7.12 0.56 1.85
CA PHE A 106 6.78 -0.76 1.32
C PHE A 106 5.93 -0.72 0.05
N CYS A 107 5.58 0.46 -0.48
CA CYS A 107 4.89 0.60 -1.75
C CYS A 107 5.88 0.77 -2.93
N GLN A 108 5.35 0.62 -4.14
CA GLN A 108 6.10 0.80 -5.38
C GLN A 108 6.03 2.24 -5.92
N ASP A 109 5.43 3.16 -5.17
CA ASP A 109 5.21 4.55 -5.61
C ASP A 109 6.50 5.25 -6.07
N PRO A 110 7.67 5.11 -5.41
CA PRO A 110 8.91 5.71 -5.90
C PRO A 110 9.33 5.17 -7.28
N LEU A 111 9.05 3.89 -7.57
CA LEU A 111 9.33 3.29 -8.87
C LEU A 111 8.34 3.81 -9.94
N GLU A 112 7.07 3.93 -9.58
CA GLU A 112 6.05 4.51 -10.47
C GLU A 112 6.33 5.98 -10.78
N GLU A 113 6.77 6.76 -9.78
CA GLU A 113 7.20 8.15 -9.93
C GLU A 113 8.39 8.26 -10.89
N TYR A 114 9.40 7.39 -10.73
CA TYR A 114 10.51 7.30 -11.67
C TYR A 114 10.03 7.02 -13.10
N PHE A 115 9.12 6.07 -13.31
CA PHE A 115 8.53 5.83 -14.63
C PHE A 115 7.66 6.99 -15.13
N GLY A 116 7.04 7.75 -14.22
CA GLY A 116 6.36 9.00 -14.52
C GLY A 116 7.31 10.03 -15.11
N HIS A 117 8.47 10.25 -14.46
CA HIS A 117 9.51 11.14 -14.96
C HIS A 117 10.06 10.70 -16.32
N GLN A 118 10.23 9.39 -16.52
CA GLN A 118 10.68 8.82 -17.80
C GLN A 118 9.73 9.15 -18.95
N ARG A 119 8.41 9.03 -18.72
CA ARG A 119 7.38 9.36 -19.72
C ARG A 119 7.24 10.87 -19.94
N ALA A 120 7.28 11.66 -18.87
CA ALA A 120 7.16 13.12 -18.95
C ALA A 120 8.26 13.78 -19.80
N ARG A 121 9.45 13.17 -19.85
CA ARG A 121 10.57 13.67 -20.67
C ARG A 121 10.36 13.51 -22.17
N GLY A 122 9.47 12.62 -22.59
CA GLY A 122 9.14 12.39 -23.99
C GLY A 122 8.27 13.48 -24.64
N TRP A 123 7.79 14.47 -23.87
CA TRP A 123 6.78 15.45 -24.27
C TRP A 123 5.51 14.79 -24.82
N LEU A 124 5.46 14.51 -26.12
CA LEU A 124 4.35 13.80 -26.79
C LEU A 124 4.57 12.28 -26.89
N SER A 125 5.75 11.80 -26.48
CA SER A 125 6.14 10.38 -26.54
C SER A 125 5.93 9.70 -25.19
N ASP A 126 4.67 9.50 -24.83
CA ASP A 126 4.26 8.86 -23.56
C ASP A 126 4.65 7.37 -23.47
N ASN A 127 5.03 6.76 -24.59
CA ASN A 127 5.46 5.37 -24.69
C ASN A 127 6.84 5.28 -25.37
N PRO A 128 7.94 5.58 -24.64
CA PRO A 128 9.28 5.57 -25.21
C PRO A 128 9.73 4.16 -25.61
N THR A 129 10.56 4.07 -26.65
CA THR A 129 11.26 2.82 -26.98
C THR A 129 12.33 2.51 -25.93
N LEU A 130 12.83 1.27 -25.90
CA LEU A 130 13.94 0.89 -25.01
C LEU A 130 15.17 1.79 -25.18
N GLN A 131 15.49 2.19 -26.42
CA GLN A 131 16.61 3.09 -26.69
C GLN A 131 16.36 4.49 -26.12
N SER A 132 15.15 5.03 -26.31
CA SER A 132 14.74 6.32 -25.76
C SER A 132 14.74 6.31 -24.23
N PHE A 133 14.30 5.20 -23.62
CA PHE A 133 14.34 5.00 -22.17
C PHE A 133 15.77 5.00 -21.64
N GLY A 134 16.69 4.28 -22.31
CA GLY A 134 18.12 4.28 -21.94
C GLY A 134 18.78 5.65 -22.05
N TYR A 135 18.44 6.44 -23.07
CA TYR A 135 18.90 7.82 -23.21
C TYR A 135 18.37 8.71 -22.07
N ASN A 136 17.07 8.60 -21.75
CA ASN A 136 16.45 9.36 -20.67
C ASN A 136 17.02 9.00 -19.30
N ASP A 137 17.33 7.73 -19.04
CA ASP A 137 17.93 7.26 -17.78
C ASP A 137 19.29 7.90 -17.50
N HIS A 138 20.15 8.02 -18.50
CA HIS A 138 21.45 8.71 -18.37
C HIS A 138 21.27 10.14 -17.85
N ASN A 139 20.28 10.85 -18.39
CA ASN A 139 19.96 12.21 -17.99
C ASN A 139 19.14 12.27 -16.68
N CYS A 140 18.50 11.20 -16.24
CA CYS A 140 17.69 11.15 -15.00
C CYS A 140 18.60 11.06 -13.77
N LYS A 141 19.71 10.33 -13.89
CA LYS A 141 20.69 10.16 -12.82
C LYS A 141 21.38 11.47 -12.43
N GLU A 142 21.63 12.35 -13.39
CA GLU A 142 22.23 13.67 -13.11
C GLU A 142 21.30 14.60 -12.32
N THR A 143 19.97 14.45 -12.47
CA THR A 143 18.99 15.29 -11.76
C THR A 143 18.69 14.80 -10.34
N ILE A 144 18.70 13.48 -10.11
CA ILE A 144 18.41 12.89 -8.78
C ILE A 144 19.57 13.08 -7.79
N ILE A 145 20.81 13.14 -8.28
CA ILE A 145 21.99 13.39 -7.41
C ILE A 145 22.04 14.85 -6.91
N ALA A 146 21.36 15.79 -7.58
CA ALA A 146 21.40 17.22 -7.25
C ALA A 146 20.46 17.62 -6.09
N HIS A 147 19.57 16.73 -5.63
CA HIS A 147 18.72 16.96 -4.47
C HIS A 147 18.82 15.77 -3.50
N PRO A 148 19.84 15.77 -2.63
CA PRO A 148 19.91 14.79 -1.56
C PRO A 148 18.80 15.08 -0.55
N TRP A 149 18.16 14.01 -0.09
CA TRP A 149 17.26 13.98 1.07
C TRP A 149 17.90 14.61 2.30
#